data_AF-A0A8S2MYW7-F1
#
_entry.id   AF-A0A8S2MYW7-F1
#
_cell.length_a   1.000
_cell.length_b   1.000
_cell.length_c   1.000
_cell.angle_alpha   90.00
_cell.angle_beta   90.00
_cell.angle_gamma   90.00
#
_symmetry.space_group_name_H-M   'P 1'
#
loop_
_entity.id
_entity.type
_entity.pdbx_description
1 polymer ?
#
loop_
_entity_poly.entity_id
_entity_poly.type
_entity_poly.pdbx_seq_one_letter_code
_entity_poly.pdbx_strand_id
1 'polypeptide(L)'
;MLQASPPIGKKSPMGTYGLLKLILFLYVNDVASITYHYHELVVPLLHRMAHLEKLTLYLHINTDGLLINDTHLQNEILIHMPQLHTFTFYISIEIGACKLPRSISPDDIQKTSTNIKSIRTACVIESLNRFTTMCHAYLFPFSFTHLNISSQFPNMILNSVTHLYVKDSISLKHRFVMRISKAFPMLMCFSLRNSTTQLCNDHAMTTDENLSNLIIEYPQLILLDLRYVNEDYVEQFLLETKIYLPRLTQRRVKYDVLIDATWYFTSDAVRRNCLKVKRLIIKNITRFSKDIYQYFPSFKTVEEIVIHYNWLSSCNKYFCWQIVHLTVLAFIY
;
A
#
# COMPACT_ATOMS: atom_id res chain seq x y z
N MET A 1 2.21 21.10 77.00
CA MET A 1 3.50 20.78 76.36
C MET A 1 3.23 19.99 75.09
N LEU A 2 3.81 20.47 73.98
CA LEU A 2 4.06 19.82 72.69
C LEU A 2 2.86 19.42 71.80
N GLN A 3 2.63 20.29 70.82
CA GLN A 3 2.01 20.04 69.53
C GLN A 3 2.78 18.96 68.75
N ALA A 4 2.07 18.14 67.97
CA ALA A 4 2.62 17.43 66.82
C ALA A 4 1.64 17.54 65.65
N SER A 5 2.03 18.29 64.63
CA SER A 5 1.30 18.45 63.36
C SER A 5 1.45 17.20 62.49
N PRO A 6 0.42 16.79 61.73
CA PRO A 6 0.57 15.76 60.71
C PRO A 6 1.33 16.28 59.47
N PRO A 7 2.01 15.40 58.71
CA PRO A 7 2.91 15.82 57.64
C PRO A 7 2.13 16.34 56.43
N ILE A 8 2.61 17.47 55.91
CA ILE A 8 2.25 18.05 54.63
C ILE A 8 2.61 17.04 53.53
N GLY A 9 1.60 16.41 52.96
CA GLY A 9 1.74 15.62 51.75
C GLY A 9 2.21 16.50 50.60
N LYS A 10 3.46 16.30 50.17
CA LYS A 10 3.98 16.87 48.93
C LYS A 10 3.10 16.39 47.77
N LYS A 11 2.25 17.28 47.24
CA LYS A 11 1.67 17.10 45.90
C LYS A 11 2.85 17.08 44.92
N SER A 12 3.13 15.90 44.38
CA SER A 12 3.95 15.75 43.18
C SER A 12 3.30 16.60 42.08
N PRO A 13 4.03 17.51 41.41
CA PRO A 13 3.48 18.17 40.24
C PRO A 13 3.18 17.09 39.21
N MET A 14 1.91 16.97 38.80
CA MET A 14 1.55 16.27 37.57
C MET A 14 2.44 16.86 36.48
N GLY A 15 3.49 16.13 36.12
CA GLY A 15 4.30 16.42 34.96
C GLY A 15 3.34 16.49 33.77
N THR A 16 3.39 17.60 33.06
CA THR A 16 2.86 17.75 31.71
C THR A 16 3.39 16.57 30.89
N TYR A 17 2.54 15.55 30.68
CA TYR A 17 2.87 14.45 29.80
C TYR A 17 3.02 15.03 28.39
N GLY A 18 4.23 14.96 27.87
CA GLY A 18 4.55 15.40 26.52
C GLY A 18 3.62 14.76 25.49
N LEU A 19 3.35 15.53 24.43
CA LEU A 19 2.54 15.16 23.27
C LEU A 19 2.89 13.75 22.76
N LEU A 20 2.13 12.74 23.17
CA LEU A 20 2.32 11.38 22.69
C LEU A 20 1.83 11.31 21.23
N LYS A 21 2.75 11.09 20.29
CA LYS A 21 2.40 10.78 18.90
C LYS A 21 2.52 9.27 18.73
N LEU A 22 1.37 8.61 18.59
CA LEU A 22 1.32 7.19 18.24
C LEU A 22 1.04 7.04 16.74
N ILE A 23 1.92 6.32 16.04
CA ILE A 23 1.65 5.79 14.70
C ILE A 23 1.44 4.30 14.85
N LEU A 24 0.20 3.87 14.64
CA LEU A 24 -0.17 2.47 14.71
C LEU A 24 -0.30 1.93 13.29
N PHE A 25 0.63 1.04 12.90
CA PHE A 25 0.51 0.23 11.68
C PHE A 25 0.01 -1.15 12.06
N LEU A 26 -1.22 -1.47 11.67
CA LEU A 26 -1.80 -2.80 11.86
C LEU A 26 -2.03 -3.45 10.49
N TYR A 27 -1.35 -4.57 10.28
CA TYR A 27 -1.51 -5.39 9.10
C TYR A 27 -2.00 -6.77 9.54
N VAL A 28 -3.28 -7.06 9.34
CA VAL A 28 -3.92 -8.32 9.76
C VAL A 28 -4.27 -9.13 8.52
N ASN A 29 -3.70 -10.33 8.37
CA ASN A 29 -3.52 -10.98 7.08
C ASN A 29 -3.89 -12.49 7.12
N ASP A 30 -5.01 -12.85 7.75
CA ASP A 30 -5.43 -14.27 7.91
C ASP A 30 -6.94 -14.51 7.66
N VAL A 31 -7.30 -15.06 6.49
CA VAL A 31 -8.64 -15.04 5.84
C VAL A 31 -9.80 -15.64 6.67
N ALA A 32 -9.56 -16.27 7.83
CA ALA A 32 -10.59 -16.85 8.68
C ALA A 32 -10.81 -16.16 10.05
N SER A 33 -10.00 -15.16 10.47
CA SER A 33 -10.07 -14.56 11.82
C SER A 33 -10.18 -13.03 11.90
N ILE A 34 -10.30 -12.32 10.77
CA ILE A 34 -9.92 -10.90 10.72
C ILE A 34 -10.98 -9.93 11.27
N THR A 35 -12.27 -10.29 11.22
CA THR A 35 -13.32 -9.48 11.89
C THR A 35 -13.14 -9.48 13.41
N TYR A 36 -12.69 -10.61 13.97
CA TYR A 36 -12.43 -10.75 15.41
C TYR A 36 -11.30 -9.81 15.86
N HIS A 37 -10.22 -9.68 15.10
CA HIS A 37 -9.08 -8.85 15.53
C HIS A 37 -9.38 -7.35 15.61
N TYR A 38 -10.25 -6.81 14.75
CA TYR A 38 -10.57 -5.38 14.82
C TYR A 38 -11.34 -5.03 16.12
N HIS A 39 -12.46 -5.71 16.37
CA HIS A 39 -13.29 -5.43 17.55
C HIS A 39 -12.68 -5.95 18.86
N GLU A 40 -11.92 -7.05 18.84
CA GLU A 40 -11.38 -7.64 20.07
C GLU A 40 -10.00 -7.08 20.44
N LEU A 41 -9.20 -6.64 19.47
CA LEU A 41 -7.83 -6.17 19.73
C LEU A 41 -7.67 -4.67 19.47
N VAL A 42 -8.12 -4.18 18.31
CA VAL A 42 -7.84 -2.79 17.90
C VAL A 42 -8.69 -1.81 18.68
N VAL A 43 -10.01 -2.02 18.72
CA VAL A 43 -10.94 -1.11 19.41
C VAL A 43 -10.62 -1.02 20.92
N PRO A 44 -10.46 -2.12 21.68
CA PRO A 44 -10.16 -2.04 23.11
C PRO A 44 -8.79 -1.43 23.39
N LEU A 45 -7.81 -1.63 22.51
CA LEU A 45 -6.51 -0.97 22.62
C LEU A 45 -6.64 0.55 22.46
N LEU A 46 -7.39 1.01 21.46
CA LEU A 46 -7.66 2.44 21.26
C LEU A 46 -8.44 3.03 22.43
N HIS A 47 -9.41 2.31 23.01
CA HIS A 47 -10.13 2.77 24.21
C HIS A 47 -9.21 2.98 25.41
N ARG A 48 -8.21 2.11 25.60
CA ARG A 48 -7.21 2.26 26.68
C ARG A 48 -6.31 3.49 26.48
N MET A 49 -6.32 4.09 25.29
CA MET A 49 -5.55 5.29 24.94
C MET A 49 -6.40 6.57 25.00
N ALA A 50 -7.39 6.62 25.90
CA ALA A 50 -8.34 7.74 26.05
C ALA A 50 -7.69 9.13 26.28
N HIS A 51 -6.44 9.16 26.73
CA HIS A 51 -5.67 10.39 26.99
C HIS A 51 -4.83 10.88 25.80
N LEU A 52 -4.88 10.21 24.65
CA LEU A 52 -4.13 10.68 23.47
C LEU A 52 -4.74 11.97 22.92
N GLU A 53 -3.91 13.00 22.79
CA GLU A 53 -4.28 14.25 22.11
C GLU A 53 -4.15 14.17 20.59
N LYS A 54 -3.27 13.30 20.09
CA LYS A 54 -2.98 13.14 18.66
C LYS A 54 -2.86 11.67 18.28
N LEU A 55 -3.54 11.27 17.20
CA LEU A 55 -3.51 9.91 16.67
C LEU A 55 -3.39 9.92 15.15
N THR A 56 -2.42 9.17 14.63
CA THR A 56 -2.32 8.85 13.20
C THR A 56 -2.52 7.35 13.02
N LEU A 57 -3.66 6.96 12.45
CA LEU A 57 -4.09 5.57 12.32
C LEU A 57 -3.98 5.10 10.87
N TYR A 58 -3.16 4.06 10.63
CA TYR A 58 -3.14 3.36 9.34
C TYR A 58 -3.59 1.92 9.57
N LEU A 59 -4.75 1.57 9.01
CA LEU A 59 -5.39 0.30 9.28
C LEU A 59 -5.78 -0.39 7.98
N HIS A 60 -5.34 -1.64 7.82
CA HIS A 60 -5.82 -2.52 6.76
C HIS A 60 -6.55 -3.70 7.40
N ILE A 61 -7.82 -3.83 7.07
CA ILE A 61 -8.73 -4.83 7.58
C ILE A 61 -9.18 -5.65 6.40
N ASN A 62 -9.28 -6.94 6.58
CA ASN A 62 -10.06 -7.80 5.71
C ASN A 62 -11.22 -8.30 6.59
N THR A 63 -12.46 -8.18 6.15
CA THR A 63 -13.59 -8.44 7.05
C THR A 63 -14.76 -9.03 6.32
N ASP A 64 -15.47 -9.87 7.05
CA ASP A 64 -16.70 -10.48 6.59
C ASP A 64 -17.89 -9.55 6.83
N GLY A 65 -18.00 -8.49 6.03
CA GLY A 65 -19.23 -7.69 5.93
C GLY A 65 -19.37 -6.49 6.88
N LEU A 66 -18.37 -6.18 7.71
CA LEU A 66 -18.34 -4.94 8.49
C LEU A 66 -17.81 -3.78 7.65
N LEU A 67 -18.63 -2.75 7.44
CA LEU A 67 -18.17 -1.48 6.89
C LEU A 67 -17.88 -0.51 8.03
N ILE A 68 -16.63 -0.07 8.17
CA ILE A 68 -16.27 1.03 9.06
C ILE A 68 -16.62 2.33 8.35
N ASN A 69 -17.78 2.88 8.70
CA ASN A 69 -18.22 4.21 8.27
C ASN A 69 -17.95 5.26 9.35
N ASP A 70 -18.29 6.51 9.07
CA ASP A 70 -18.07 7.62 9.99
C ASP A 70 -18.82 7.45 11.32
N THR A 71 -20.04 6.92 11.29
CA THR A 71 -20.82 6.59 12.50
C THR A 71 -20.11 5.57 13.37
N HIS A 72 -19.57 4.53 12.76
CA HIS A 72 -18.84 3.49 13.47
C HIS A 72 -17.52 4.04 14.05
N LEU A 73 -16.77 4.87 13.31
CA LEU A 73 -15.60 5.56 13.87
C LEU A 73 -15.96 6.45 15.06
N GLN A 74 -17.09 7.16 14.96
CA GLN A 74 -17.56 8.02 16.03
C GLN A 74 -17.90 7.23 17.30
N ASN A 75 -18.67 6.15 17.14
CA ASN A 75 -19.19 5.36 18.24
C ASN A 75 -18.13 4.43 18.85
N GLU A 76 -17.25 3.85 18.05
CA GLU A 76 -16.31 2.83 18.51
C GLU A 76 -14.93 3.42 18.84
N ILE A 77 -14.56 4.60 18.33
CA ILE A 77 -13.23 5.18 18.58
C ILE A 77 -13.35 6.55 19.22
N LEU A 78 -13.98 7.51 18.55
CA LEU A 78 -13.88 8.92 18.94
C LEU A 78 -14.57 9.23 20.28
N ILE A 79 -15.73 8.62 20.57
CA ILE A 79 -16.41 8.83 21.86
C ILE A 79 -15.58 8.37 23.07
N HIS A 80 -14.67 7.40 22.86
CA HIS A 80 -13.80 6.85 23.89
C HIS A 80 -12.44 7.57 23.98
N MET A 81 -12.18 8.55 23.12
CA MET A 81 -10.95 9.35 23.09
C MET A 81 -11.25 10.84 23.20
N PRO A 82 -11.85 11.31 24.31
CA PRO A 82 -12.34 12.70 24.42
C PRO A 82 -11.24 13.76 24.40
N GLN A 83 -9.99 13.38 24.68
CA GLN A 83 -8.84 14.29 24.62
C GLN A 83 -8.25 14.41 23.20
N LEU A 84 -8.75 13.63 22.23
CA LEU A 84 -8.19 13.59 20.88
C LEU A 84 -8.51 14.87 20.09
N HIS A 85 -7.52 15.75 19.99
CA HIS A 85 -7.60 17.00 19.26
C HIS A 85 -7.20 16.86 17.79
N THR A 86 -6.31 15.92 17.46
CA THR A 86 -5.87 15.66 16.09
C THR A 86 -6.04 14.19 15.75
N PHE A 87 -6.91 13.90 14.80
CA PHE A 87 -7.10 12.55 14.28
C PHE A 87 -6.85 12.52 12.78
N THR A 88 -5.86 11.74 12.36
CA THR A 88 -5.55 11.48 10.95
C THR A 88 -5.64 9.98 10.72
N PHE A 89 -6.37 9.56 9.70
CA PHE A 89 -6.53 8.14 9.44
C PHE A 89 -6.55 7.80 7.95
N TYR A 90 -6.13 6.57 7.67
CA TYR A 90 -6.40 5.82 6.45
C TYR A 90 -6.80 4.41 6.86
N ILE A 91 -8.03 4.03 6.51
CA ILE A 91 -8.60 2.73 6.80
C ILE A 91 -8.97 2.09 5.48
N SER A 92 -8.40 0.92 5.24
CA SER A 92 -8.68 0.09 4.08
C SER A 92 -9.37 -1.18 4.55
N ILE A 93 -10.46 -1.55 3.88
CA ILE A 93 -11.30 -2.69 4.23
C ILE A 93 -11.49 -3.56 2.98
N GLU A 94 -10.97 -4.79 2.99
CA GLU A 94 -11.23 -5.80 1.97
C GLU A 94 -12.47 -6.61 2.38
N ILE A 95 -13.53 -6.57 1.56
CA ILE A 95 -14.82 -7.20 1.80
C ILE A 95 -15.08 -8.27 0.72
N GLY A 96 -15.41 -9.49 1.13
CA GLY A 96 -15.83 -10.56 0.22
C GLY A 96 -17.22 -10.32 -0.40
N ALA A 97 -17.37 -10.55 -1.71
CA ALA A 97 -18.60 -10.22 -2.46
C ALA A 97 -19.82 -11.03 -2.04
N CYS A 98 -19.65 -12.22 -1.47
CA CYS A 98 -20.77 -13.00 -0.94
C CYS A 98 -21.46 -12.31 0.25
N LYS A 99 -20.87 -11.24 0.80
CA LYS A 99 -21.26 -10.62 2.06
C LYS A 99 -21.47 -9.12 1.97
N LEU A 100 -21.36 -8.50 0.78
CA LEU A 100 -21.81 -7.11 0.64
C LEU A 100 -23.34 -7.08 0.77
N PRO A 101 -23.89 -6.23 1.64
CA PRO A 101 -25.29 -5.85 1.52
C PRO A 101 -25.50 -5.35 0.09
N ARG A 102 -26.48 -5.89 -0.63
CA ARG A 102 -26.74 -5.66 -2.07
C ARG A 102 -26.95 -4.18 -2.46
N SER A 103 -26.81 -3.22 -1.54
CA SER A 103 -27.27 -1.85 -1.69
C SER A 103 -26.36 -0.77 -1.11
N ILE A 104 -25.08 -1.04 -0.74
CA ILE A 104 -24.21 0.07 -0.34
C ILE A 104 -23.84 0.86 -1.59
N SER A 105 -24.59 1.92 -1.89
CA SER A 105 -24.23 2.84 -2.96
C SER A 105 -23.05 3.70 -2.49
N PRO A 106 -22.16 4.14 -3.41
CA PRO A 106 -21.15 5.14 -3.09
C PRO A 106 -21.74 6.40 -2.40
N ASP A 107 -22.97 6.76 -2.77
CA ASP A 107 -23.70 7.89 -2.20
C ASP A 107 -24.07 7.67 -0.74
N ASP A 108 -24.39 6.43 -0.34
CA ASP A 108 -24.70 6.11 1.06
C ASP A 108 -23.48 6.27 1.95
N ILE A 109 -22.29 5.98 1.44
CA ILE A 109 -21.05 6.19 2.20
C ILE A 109 -20.71 7.68 2.30
N GLN A 110 -20.83 8.44 1.20
CA GLN A 110 -20.59 9.90 1.24
C GLN A 110 -21.57 10.63 2.16
N LYS A 111 -22.83 10.17 2.28
CA LYS A 111 -23.82 10.76 3.19
C LYS A 111 -23.45 10.62 4.66
N THR A 112 -22.68 9.59 5.05
CA THR A 112 -22.25 9.41 6.44
C THR A 112 -21.26 10.47 6.94
N SER A 113 -20.64 11.23 6.02
CA SER A 113 -19.58 12.20 6.30
C SER A 113 -20.05 13.59 6.74
N THR A 114 -21.32 13.76 7.05
CA THR A 114 -21.92 15.09 7.30
C THR A 114 -21.88 15.56 8.76
N ASN A 115 -21.57 14.69 9.74
CA ASN A 115 -21.75 15.01 11.16
C ASN A 115 -20.49 15.48 11.92
N ILE A 116 -19.28 15.40 11.36
CA ILE A 116 -18.06 15.89 12.02
C ILE A 116 -17.70 17.26 11.43
N LYS A 117 -18.08 18.34 12.14
CA LYS A 117 -18.09 19.75 11.69
C LYS A 117 -16.76 20.38 11.22
N SER A 118 -15.68 19.64 11.01
CA SER A 118 -14.41 20.19 10.50
C SER A 118 -13.54 19.23 9.71
N ILE A 119 -13.94 17.95 9.55
CA ILE A 119 -13.10 16.92 8.94
C ILE A 119 -13.71 16.49 7.61
N ARG A 120 -13.00 16.76 6.51
CA ARG A 120 -13.36 16.20 5.20
C ARG A 120 -12.85 14.78 5.13
N THR A 121 -13.73 13.81 5.38
CA THR A 121 -13.47 12.40 5.07
C THR A 121 -13.74 12.16 3.59
N ALA A 122 -12.91 11.32 2.97
CA ALA A 122 -13.13 10.81 1.63
C ALA A 122 -13.27 9.30 1.71
N CYS A 123 -14.24 8.76 0.97
CA CYS A 123 -14.41 7.33 0.81
C CYS A 123 -14.32 6.94 -0.66
N VAL A 124 -13.56 5.89 -0.95
CA VAL A 124 -13.42 5.31 -2.28
C VAL A 124 -13.72 3.82 -2.19
N ILE A 125 -14.67 3.36 -2.99
CA ILE A 125 -14.96 1.93 -3.15
C ILE A 125 -14.34 1.47 -4.45
N GLU A 126 -13.54 0.42 -4.38
CA GLU A 126 -12.82 -0.17 -5.51
C GLU A 126 -13.18 -1.66 -5.61
N SER A 127 -13.66 -2.12 -6.77
CA SER A 127 -13.74 -3.55 -7.04
C SER A 127 -12.35 -4.09 -7.34
N LEU A 128 -11.89 -5.04 -6.53
CA LEU A 128 -10.60 -5.69 -6.69
C LEU A 128 -10.69 -6.90 -7.62
N ASN A 129 -11.78 -7.67 -7.46
CA ASN A 129 -12.17 -8.78 -8.33
C ASN A 129 -13.68 -9.04 -8.20
N ARG A 130 -14.22 -10.02 -8.95
CA ARG A 130 -15.65 -10.40 -8.92
C ARG A 130 -16.17 -10.75 -7.52
N PHE A 131 -15.26 -11.16 -6.63
CA PHE A 131 -15.55 -11.64 -5.29
C PHE A 131 -14.97 -10.75 -4.18
N THR A 132 -14.41 -9.59 -4.51
CA THR A 132 -13.75 -8.77 -3.50
C THR A 132 -13.84 -7.30 -3.86
N THR A 133 -14.29 -6.51 -2.88
CA THR A 133 -14.35 -5.06 -2.93
C THR A 133 -13.45 -4.50 -1.84
N MET A 134 -12.70 -3.45 -2.15
CA MET A 134 -11.87 -2.72 -1.22
C MET A 134 -12.50 -1.36 -0.98
N CYS A 135 -12.77 -1.03 0.28
CA CYS A 135 -13.25 0.28 0.69
C CYS A 135 -12.09 1.03 1.36
N HIS A 136 -11.84 2.26 0.94
CA HIS A 136 -10.84 3.14 1.53
C HIS A 136 -11.54 4.32 2.15
N ALA A 137 -11.30 4.58 3.43
CA ALA A 137 -11.77 5.76 4.13
C ALA A 137 -10.55 6.53 4.67
N TYR A 138 -10.44 7.82 4.37
CA TYR A 138 -9.30 8.62 4.80
C TYR A 138 -9.60 10.11 4.94
N LEU A 139 -8.71 10.80 5.64
CA LEU A 139 -8.74 12.25 5.77
C LEU A 139 -8.26 12.95 4.49
N PHE A 140 -8.98 13.98 4.05
CA PHE A 140 -8.52 14.86 2.96
C PHE A 140 -8.00 16.20 3.51
N PRO A 141 -6.82 16.70 3.07
CA PRO A 141 -5.93 16.10 2.07
C PRO A 141 -5.21 14.85 2.60
N PHE A 142 -4.93 13.90 1.70
CA PHE A 142 -4.24 12.66 2.04
C PHE A 142 -2.79 12.92 2.46
N SER A 143 -2.37 12.40 3.61
CA SER A 143 -1.07 12.71 4.22
C SER A 143 -0.14 11.51 4.43
N PHE A 144 -0.58 10.30 4.05
CA PHE A 144 0.23 9.09 4.23
C PHE A 144 1.21 8.88 3.09
N THR A 145 2.35 8.26 3.43
CA THR A 145 3.39 7.92 2.44
C THR A 145 3.15 6.61 1.73
N HIS A 146 2.32 5.74 2.31
CA HIS A 146 2.00 4.41 1.80
C HIS A 146 0.55 4.36 1.36
N LEU A 147 0.29 3.73 0.23
CA LEU A 147 -1.07 3.54 -0.26
C LEU A 147 -1.18 2.20 -1.00
N ASN A 148 -2.26 1.48 -0.73
CA ASN A 148 -2.69 0.31 -1.49
C ASN A 148 -3.94 0.68 -2.28
N ILE A 149 -4.00 0.39 -3.58
CA ILE A 149 -5.14 0.71 -4.45
C ILE A 149 -5.34 -0.36 -5.54
N SER A 150 -6.49 -0.33 -6.21
CA SER A 150 -6.75 -1.00 -7.48
C SER A 150 -6.71 -0.03 -8.67
N SER A 151 -7.01 -0.52 -9.87
CA SER A 151 -7.13 0.30 -11.08
C SER A 151 -8.28 1.31 -11.09
N GLN A 152 -9.20 1.16 -10.15
CA GLN A 152 -10.39 1.99 -10.03
C GLN A 152 -10.19 3.23 -9.17
N PHE A 153 -8.97 3.48 -8.69
CA PHE A 153 -8.68 4.66 -7.90
C PHE A 153 -9.10 5.95 -8.63
N PRO A 154 -9.64 6.95 -7.91
CA PRO A 154 -10.15 8.18 -8.49
C PRO A 154 -9.05 9.05 -9.10
N ASN A 155 -9.44 9.97 -9.98
CA ASN A 155 -8.53 10.96 -10.56
C ASN A 155 -8.17 12.03 -9.53
N MET A 156 -7.14 11.76 -8.74
CA MET A 156 -6.60 12.68 -7.74
C MET A 156 -5.07 12.69 -7.75
N ILE A 157 -4.49 13.79 -7.29
CA ILE A 157 -3.04 13.93 -7.14
C ILE A 157 -2.71 13.77 -5.66
N LEU A 158 -1.89 12.77 -5.33
CA LEU A 158 -1.54 12.37 -3.98
C LEU A 158 -0.03 12.57 -3.76
N ASN A 159 0.36 13.83 -3.55
CA ASN A 159 1.77 14.26 -3.44
C ASN A 159 2.52 13.63 -2.27
N SER A 160 1.81 13.21 -1.21
CA SER A 160 2.40 12.60 -0.02
C SER A 160 2.80 11.13 -0.24
N VAL A 161 2.21 10.45 -1.22
CA VAL A 161 2.43 9.02 -1.47
C VAL A 161 3.78 8.83 -2.17
N THR A 162 4.67 8.11 -1.49
CA THR A 162 5.98 7.70 -2.01
C THR A 162 6.07 6.19 -2.22
N HIS A 163 5.18 5.42 -1.59
CA HIS A 163 5.12 3.96 -1.67
C HIS A 163 3.72 3.53 -2.12
N LEU A 164 3.64 2.99 -3.33
CA LEU A 164 2.40 2.56 -3.93
C LEU A 164 2.40 1.05 -4.17
N TYR A 165 1.37 0.39 -3.68
CA TYR A 165 1.08 -1.01 -3.97
C TYR A 165 -0.23 -1.09 -4.75
N VAL A 166 -0.17 -1.60 -5.98
CA VAL A 166 -1.33 -1.83 -6.82
C VAL A 166 -1.61 -3.33 -6.86
N LYS A 167 -2.82 -3.73 -6.50
CA LYS A 167 -3.33 -5.10 -6.68
C LYS A 167 -4.57 -5.04 -7.55
N ASP A 168 -4.62 -5.84 -8.60
CA ASP A 168 -5.80 -5.92 -9.44
C ASP A 168 -5.93 -7.31 -10.09
N SER A 169 -7.15 -7.64 -10.50
CA SER A 169 -7.50 -8.85 -11.24
C SER A 169 -7.97 -8.58 -12.67
N ILE A 170 -8.16 -7.31 -13.06
CA ILE A 170 -8.47 -6.94 -14.44
C ILE A 170 -7.20 -6.61 -15.23
N SER A 171 -7.27 -6.73 -16.55
CA SER A 171 -6.16 -6.35 -17.43
C SER A 171 -5.90 -4.84 -17.36
N LEU A 172 -4.66 -4.44 -17.08
CA LEU A 172 -4.27 -3.04 -16.95
C LEU A 172 -3.75 -2.52 -18.29
N LYS A 173 -4.32 -1.42 -18.76
CA LYS A 173 -3.93 -0.79 -20.02
C LYS A 173 -2.78 0.19 -19.80
N HIS A 174 -2.06 0.56 -20.86
CA HIS A 174 -1.00 1.58 -20.79
C HIS A 174 -1.48 2.90 -20.15
N ARG A 175 -2.72 3.32 -20.46
CA ARG A 175 -3.36 4.50 -19.84
C ARG A 175 -3.41 4.43 -18.32
N PHE A 176 -3.49 3.24 -17.72
CA PHE A 176 -3.47 3.08 -16.28
C PHE A 176 -2.10 3.46 -15.72
N VAL A 177 -1.01 2.98 -16.33
CA VAL A 177 0.36 3.35 -15.96
C VAL A 177 0.55 4.88 -16.05
N MET A 178 0.03 5.52 -17.10
CA MET A 178 0.06 6.99 -17.22
C MET A 178 -0.75 7.68 -16.12
N ARG A 179 -1.91 7.14 -15.72
CA ARG A 179 -2.68 7.69 -14.60
C ARG A 179 -1.88 7.61 -13.30
N ILE A 180 -1.12 6.54 -13.07
CA ILE A 180 -0.25 6.41 -11.89
C ILE A 180 0.82 7.49 -11.88
N SER A 181 1.53 7.75 -12.98
CA SER A 181 2.58 8.78 -13.00
C SER A 181 2.04 10.19 -12.70
N LYS A 182 0.83 10.50 -13.19
CA LYS A 182 0.14 11.77 -12.93
C LYS A 182 -0.40 11.89 -11.51
N ALA A 183 -0.95 10.81 -10.97
CA ALA A 183 -1.54 10.80 -9.63
C ALA A 183 -0.49 10.78 -8.51
N PHE A 184 0.69 10.21 -8.77
CA PHE A 184 1.73 9.98 -7.75
C PHE A 184 3.08 10.58 -8.19
N PRO A 185 3.20 11.92 -8.26
CA PRO A 185 4.41 12.57 -8.79
C PRO A 185 5.66 12.33 -7.93
N MET A 186 5.49 12.00 -6.64
CA MET A 186 6.57 11.72 -5.69
C MET A 186 6.82 10.22 -5.49
N LEU A 187 6.32 9.36 -6.38
CA LEU A 187 6.42 7.92 -6.25
C LEU A 187 7.87 7.42 -6.29
N MET A 188 8.34 6.86 -5.17
CA MET A 188 9.68 6.31 -5.01
C MET A 188 9.70 4.78 -5.10
N CYS A 189 8.65 4.12 -4.61
CA CYS A 189 8.52 2.67 -4.56
C CYS A 189 7.19 2.26 -5.18
N PHE A 190 7.24 1.52 -6.28
CA PHE A 190 6.05 1.02 -6.95
C PHE A 190 6.05 -0.50 -7.00
N SER A 191 5.01 -1.12 -6.46
CA SER A 191 4.77 -2.54 -6.52
C SER A 191 3.47 -2.82 -7.26
N LEU A 192 3.53 -3.67 -8.28
CA LEU A 192 2.36 -4.11 -9.02
C LEU A 192 2.15 -5.61 -8.81
N ARG A 193 0.90 -5.99 -8.53
CA ARG A 193 0.44 -7.38 -8.47
C ARG A 193 -0.76 -7.54 -9.38
N ASN A 194 -0.53 -8.14 -10.53
CA ASN A 194 -1.57 -8.41 -11.52
C ASN A 194 -1.16 -9.57 -12.42
N SER A 195 -1.78 -10.73 -12.23
CA SER A 195 -1.49 -11.93 -13.03
C SER A 195 -2.25 -12.00 -14.35
N THR A 196 -3.16 -11.06 -14.62
CA THR A 196 -3.99 -11.04 -15.81
C THR A 196 -3.19 -10.47 -16.98
N THR A 197 -3.17 -11.19 -18.11
CA THR A 197 -2.50 -10.76 -19.33
C THR A 197 -2.98 -9.38 -19.78
N GLN A 198 -2.10 -8.63 -20.43
CA GLN A 198 -2.50 -7.39 -21.07
C GLN A 198 -3.31 -7.75 -22.32
N LEU A 199 -4.57 -7.35 -22.38
CA LEU A 199 -5.38 -7.56 -23.58
C LEU A 199 -4.80 -6.65 -24.68
N CYS A 200 -3.96 -7.20 -25.56
CA CYS A 200 -3.35 -6.50 -26.70
C CYS A 200 -4.36 -5.99 -27.75
N ASN A 201 -5.66 -6.12 -27.51
CA ASN A 201 -6.71 -5.89 -28.50
C ASN A 201 -7.23 -4.43 -28.57
N ASP A 202 -6.46 -3.43 -28.16
CA ASP A 202 -6.82 -2.02 -28.40
C ASP A 202 -6.33 -1.52 -29.77
N HIS A 203 -6.42 -2.36 -30.81
CA HIS A 203 -6.52 -1.88 -32.20
C HIS A 203 -7.86 -1.17 -32.46
N ALA A 204 -8.79 -1.19 -31.50
CA ALA A 204 -9.88 -0.22 -31.44
C ALA A 204 -9.33 1.14 -31.00
N MET A 205 -8.66 1.79 -31.95
CA MET A 205 -8.39 3.22 -32.02
C MET A 205 -9.57 4.02 -31.45
N THR A 206 -9.46 4.41 -30.19
CA THR A 206 -10.02 5.70 -29.79
C THR A 206 -9.01 6.72 -30.31
N THR A 207 -9.52 7.68 -31.06
CA THR A 207 -8.90 8.68 -31.95
C THR A 207 -7.82 9.58 -31.34
N ASP A 208 -7.24 9.23 -30.21
CA ASP A 208 -6.21 10.00 -29.54
C ASP A 208 -4.82 9.39 -29.84
N GLU A 209 -4.45 9.36 -31.13
CA GLU A 209 -3.12 8.95 -31.62
C GLU A 209 -1.97 9.71 -30.93
N ASN A 210 -2.27 10.83 -30.29
CA ASN A 210 -1.30 11.61 -29.50
C ASN A 210 -0.90 10.91 -28.20
N LEU A 211 -1.75 10.07 -27.60
CA LEU A 211 -1.47 9.42 -26.32
C LEU A 211 -0.52 8.22 -26.45
N SER A 212 -0.45 7.57 -27.61
CA SER A 212 0.39 6.38 -27.82
C SER A 212 1.89 6.70 -27.89
N ASN A 213 2.23 7.97 -28.20
CA ASN A 213 3.61 8.45 -28.33
C ASN A 213 4.12 9.17 -27.07
N LEU A 214 3.30 9.31 -26.03
CA LEU A 214 3.72 9.96 -24.79
C LEU A 214 4.59 9.03 -23.96
N ILE A 215 5.84 9.46 -23.75
CA ILE A 215 6.74 8.80 -22.80
C ILE A 215 6.23 9.07 -21.39
N ILE A 216 5.95 7.99 -20.65
CA ILE A 216 5.55 8.08 -19.25
C ILE A 216 6.80 8.21 -18.39
N GLU A 217 6.93 9.31 -17.66
CA GLU A 217 8.06 9.53 -16.77
C GLU A 217 7.72 9.20 -15.31
N TYR A 218 8.65 8.52 -14.63
CA TYR A 218 8.64 8.36 -13.18
C TYR A 218 9.91 8.95 -12.58
N PRO A 219 9.95 10.28 -12.34
CA PRO A 219 11.18 10.98 -12.02
C PRO A 219 11.79 10.56 -10.68
N GLN A 220 10.97 10.13 -9.72
CA GLN A 220 11.38 9.77 -8.37
C GLN A 220 11.49 8.26 -8.12
N LEU A 221 11.13 7.41 -9.10
CA LEU A 221 11.03 5.98 -8.86
C LEU A 221 12.41 5.33 -8.69
N ILE A 222 12.64 4.78 -7.51
CA ILE A 222 13.87 4.13 -7.09
C ILE A 222 13.70 2.61 -7.11
N LEU A 223 12.54 2.12 -6.69
CA LEU A 223 12.22 0.70 -6.59
C LEU A 223 10.98 0.34 -7.40
N LEU A 224 11.11 -0.66 -8.27
CA LEU A 224 10.00 -1.26 -9.03
C LEU A 224 9.89 -2.77 -8.72
N ASP A 225 8.76 -3.20 -8.15
CA ASP A 225 8.47 -4.60 -7.79
C ASP A 225 7.40 -5.20 -8.70
N LEU A 226 7.83 -6.13 -9.55
CA LEU A 226 7.06 -6.84 -10.57
C LEU A 226 7.15 -8.36 -10.35
N ARG A 227 7.37 -8.83 -9.11
CA ARG A 227 7.50 -10.28 -8.84
C ARG A 227 6.20 -11.06 -9.02
N TYR A 228 5.06 -10.38 -9.06
CA TYR A 228 3.73 -10.99 -9.09
C TYR A 228 2.87 -10.44 -10.24
N VAL A 229 3.52 -10.06 -11.34
CA VAL A 229 2.83 -9.60 -12.55
C VAL A 229 2.94 -10.62 -13.68
N ASN A 230 2.07 -10.47 -14.67
CA ASN A 230 2.22 -11.10 -15.98
C ASN A 230 3.40 -10.48 -16.76
N GLU A 231 4.00 -11.24 -17.67
CA GLU A 231 5.17 -10.85 -18.48
C GLU A 231 4.96 -9.59 -19.33
N ASP A 232 3.75 -9.37 -19.85
CA ASP A 232 3.40 -8.20 -20.66
C ASP A 232 3.72 -6.88 -19.92
N TYR A 233 3.44 -6.84 -18.61
CA TYR A 233 3.72 -5.65 -17.80
C TYR A 233 5.21 -5.47 -17.56
N VAL A 234 5.97 -6.56 -17.42
CA VAL A 234 7.42 -6.48 -17.28
C VAL A 234 8.01 -5.89 -18.54
N GLU A 235 7.64 -6.41 -19.71
CA GLU A 235 8.07 -5.86 -20.99
C GLU A 235 7.72 -4.36 -21.10
N GLN A 236 6.48 -3.97 -20.75
CA GLN A 236 6.06 -2.57 -20.76
C GLN A 236 6.94 -1.65 -19.90
N PHE A 237 7.33 -2.07 -18.69
CA PHE A 237 8.22 -1.28 -17.81
C PHE A 237 9.70 -1.35 -18.20
N LEU A 238 10.09 -2.36 -18.98
CA LEU A 238 11.46 -2.55 -19.45
C LEU A 238 11.74 -1.78 -20.76
N LEU A 239 10.75 -1.65 -21.64
CA LEU A 239 10.87 -0.93 -22.91
C LEU A 239 10.89 0.60 -22.70
N GLU A 240 12.06 1.21 -22.92
CA GLU A 240 12.27 2.65 -22.75
C GLU A 240 11.44 3.52 -23.70
N THR A 241 10.99 2.98 -24.83
CA THR A 241 10.17 3.72 -25.80
C THR A 241 8.83 4.20 -25.24
N LYS A 242 8.38 3.62 -24.12
CA LYS A 242 7.10 3.96 -23.48
C LYS A 242 7.25 4.51 -22.08
N ILE A 243 8.31 4.13 -21.35
CA ILE A 243 8.47 4.49 -19.93
C ILE A 243 9.91 4.90 -19.63
N TYR A 244 10.07 6.08 -19.07
CA TYR A 244 11.36 6.63 -18.64
C TYR A 244 11.50 6.58 -17.11
N LEU A 245 12.54 5.88 -16.65
CA LEU A 245 12.80 5.58 -15.22
C LEU A 245 14.19 6.09 -14.79
N PRO A 246 14.42 7.41 -14.71
CA PRO A 246 15.76 8.00 -14.56
C PRO A 246 16.50 7.61 -13.27
N ARG A 247 15.76 7.36 -12.19
CA ARG A 247 16.31 7.09 -10.85
C ARG A 247 16.18 5.64 -10.40
N LEU A 248 15.77 4.74 -11.30
CA LEU A 248 15.54 3.35 -10.93
C LEU A 248 16.88 2.67 -10.59
N THR A 249 17.04 2.33 -9.32
CA THR A 249 18.24 1.63 -8.83
C THR A 249 17.92 0.23 -8.34
N GLN A 250 16.66 -0.07 -8.02
CA GLN A 250 16.25 -1.38 -7.54
C GLN A 250 15.09 -1.94 -8.36
N ARG A 251 15.22 -3.20 -8.81
CA ARG A 251 14.15 -3.93 -9.46
C ARG A 251 13.92 -5.28 -8.78
N ARG A 252 12.67 -5.69 -8.69
CA ARG A 252 12.29 -7.02 -8.24
C ARG A 252 11.43 -7.67 -9.32
N VAL A 253 11.83 -8.82 -9.83
CA VAL A 253 11.17 -9.49 -10.95
C VAL A 253 11.39 -11.00 -10.85
N LYS A 254 10.54 -11.80 -11.49
CA LYS A 254 10.83 -13.23 -11.64
C LYS A 254 11.89 -13.43 -12.73
N TYR A 255 12.72 -14.45 -12.57
CA TYR A 255 13.85 -14.67 -13.47
C TYR A 255 13.45 -15.06 -14.89
N ASP A 256 12.53 -16.02 -15.00
CA ASP A 256 11.90 -16.49 -16.23
C ASP A 256 11.33 -15.31 -17.03
N VAL A 257 10.49 -14.51 -16.39
CA VAL A 257 9.86 -13.33 -17.01
C VAL A 257 10.90 -12.29 -17.46
N LEU A 258 12.02 -12.14 -16.74
CA LEU A 258 13.10 -11.24 -17.14
C LEU A 258 13.85 -11.78 -18.37
N ILE A 259 14.08 -13.09 -18.47
CA ILE A 259 14.65 -13.71 -19.67
C ILE A 259 13.76 -13.43 -20.87
N ASP A 260 12.46 -13.68 -20.74
CA ASP A 260 11.52 -13.54 -21.85
C ASP A 260 11.44 -12.09 -22.31
N ALA A 261 11.28 -11.15 -21.38
CA ALA A 261 11.21 -9.72 -21.69
C ALA A 261 12.52 -9.15 -22.27
N THR A 262 13.67 -9.78 -22.01
CA THR A 262 14.97 -9.37 -22.59
C THR A 262 15.29 -10.11 -23.88
N TRP A 263 14.41 -10.99 -24.35
CA TRP A 263 14.67 -11.95 -25.43
C TRP A 263 15.99 -12.70 -25.18
N TYR A 264 16.07 -13.42 -24.06
CA TYR A 264 17.29 -14.13 -23.65
C TYR A 264 18.53 -13.23 -23.58
N PHE A 265 18.35 -11.99 -23.10
CA PHE A 265 19.41 -10.97 -23.04
C PHE A 265 20.03 -10.61 -24.40
N THR A 266 19.23 -10.53 -25.48
CA THR A 266 19.70 -9.99 -26.77
C THR A 266 18.97 -8.71 -27.20
N SER A 267 17.92 -8.27 -26.51
CA SER A 267 17.20 -7.02 -26.79
C SER A 267 17.93 -5.75 -26.29
N ASP A 268 18.55 -5.00 -27.19
CA ASP A 268 19.20 -3.72 -26.86
C ASP A 268 18.23 -2.64 -26.34
N ALA A 269 16.96 -2.69 -26.77
CA ALA A 269 15.94 -1.74 -26.35
C ALA A 269 15.66 -1.79 -24.84
N VAL A 270 15.68 -2.99 -24.27
CA VAL A 270 15.49 -3.24 -22.83
C VAL A 270 16.77 -2.97 -22.04
N ARG A 271 17.93 -3.21 -22.65
CA ARG A 271 19.23 -3.10 -22.00
C ARG A 271 19.45 -1.74 -21.34
N ARG A 272 19.10 -0.63 -22.00
CA ARG A 272 19.29 0.74 -21.47
C ARG A 272 18.60 0.99 -20.12
N ASN A 273 17.39 0.48 -19.93
CA ASN A 273 16.65 0.56 -18.67
C ASN A 273 17.16 -0.40 -17.59
N CYS A 274 17.97 -1.40 -17.95
CA CYS A 274 18.61 -2.31 -17.01
C CYS A 274 19.98 -1.77 -16.53
N LEU A 275 20.72 -1.06 -17.38
CA LEU A 275 22.08 -0.56 -17.06
C LEU A 275 22.16 0.31 -15.80
N LYS A 276 21.06 0.99 -15.44
CA LYS A 276 20.98 1.88 -14.26
C LYS A 276 20.66 1.14 -12.96
N VAL A 277 20.19 -0.10 -13.03
CA VAL A 277 19.72 -0.87 -11.87
C VAL A 277 20.91 -1.41 -11.09
N LYS A 278 21.08 -0.89 -9.87
CA LYS A 278 22.14 -1.25 -8.91
C LYS A 278 21.80 -2.42 -8.00
N ARG A 279 20.54 -2.86 -7.97
CA ARG A 279 20.08 -4.00 -7.16
C ARG A 279 18.95 -4.74 -7.88
N LEU A 280 19.19 -6.00 -8.20
CA LEU A 280 18.21 -6.87 -8.82
C LEU A 280 17.85 -7.99 -7.85
N ILE A 281 16.57 -8.07 -7.50
CA ILE A 281 16.04 -9.13 -6.66
C ILE A 281 15.25 -10.08 -7.55
N ILE A 282 15.74 -11.30 -7.64
CA ILE A 282 15.20 -12.30 -8.55
C ILE A 282 14.49 -13.39 -7.76
N LYS A 283 13.33 -13.79 -8.27
CA LYS A 283 12.57 -14.93 -7.76
C LYS A 283 12.67 -16.10 -8.74
N ASN A 284 12.78 -17.33 -8.22
CA ASN A 284 12.73 -18.59 -8.97
C ASN A 284 13.79 -18.71 -10.09
N ILE A 285 15.05 -18.96 -9.73
CA ILE A 285 16.10 -19.23 -10.72
C ILE A 285 16.21 -20.74 -10.93
N THR A 286 15.91 -21.21 -12.14
CA THR A 286 16.15 -22.60 -12.55
C THR A 286 17.46 -22.74 -13.31
N ARG A 287 17.79 -21.79 -14.19
CA ARG A 287 19.03 -21.79 -14.99
C ARG A 287 19.58 -20.38 -15.15
N PHE A 288 20.74 -20.09 -14.58
CA PHE A 288 21.36 -18.77 -14.66
C PHE A 288 22.11 -18.55 -15.99
N SER A 289 21.88 -17.43 -16.66
CA SER A 289 22.64 -16.99 -17.85
C SER A 289 23.69 -15.96 -17.43
N LYS A 290 24.90 -16.09 -17.96
CA LYS A 290 25.97 -15.10 -17.74
C LYS A 290 25.72 -13.79 -18.49
N ASP A 291 24.85 -13.79 -19.49
CA ASP A 291 24.56 -12.59 -20.30
C ASP A 291 23.81 -11.52 -19.50
N ILE A 292 23.22 -11.88 -18.35
CA ILE A 292 22.60 -10.94 -17.42
C ILE A 292 23.55 -9.81 -16.99
N TYR A 293 24.86 -10.08 -16.90
CA TYR A 293 25.84 -9.06 -16.52
C TYR A 293 26.00 -7.96 -17.59
N GLN A 294 25.64 -8.23 -18.85
CA GLN A 294 25.63 -7.21 -19.91
C GLN A 294 24.46 -6.22 -19.75
N TYR A 295 23.39 -6.66 -19.09
CA TYR A 295 22.21 -5.85 -18.78
C TYR A 295 22.34 -5.13 -17.45
N PHE A 296 23.07 -5.71 -16.51
CA PHE A 296 23.25 -5.18 -15.18
C PHE A 296 24.73 -5.16 -14.78
N PRO A 297 25.55 -4.29 -15.40
CA PRO A 297 27.00 -4.29 -15.25
C PRO A 297 27.47 -3.84 -13.86
N SER A 298 26.58 -3.24 -13.06
CA SER A 298 26.89 -2.97 -11.65
C SER A 298 27.05 -4.23 -10.81
N PHE A 299 26.58 -5.39 -11.30
CA PHE A 299 26.75 -6.67 -10.63
C PHE A 299 28.07 -7.33 -11.05
N LYS A 300 28.95 -7.55 -10.09
CA LYS A 300 30.21 -8.27 -10.23
C LYS A 300 30.08 -9.74 -9.87
N THR A 301 29.11 -10.11 -9.02
CA THR A 301 28.90 -11.50 -8.58
C THR A 301 27.42 -11.87 -8.53
N VAL A 302 27.11 -13.16 -8.48
CA VAL A 302 25.73 -13.67 -8.29
C VAL A 302 25.18 -13.26 -6.91
N GLU A 303 26.04 -13.06 -5.91
CA GLU A 303 25.63 -12.70 -4.54
C GLU A 303 24.99 -11.31 -4.45
N GLU A 304 25.34 -10.41 -5.38
CA GLU A 304 24.73 -9.09 -5.50
C GLU A 304 23.32 -9.15 -6.12
N ILE A 305 22.98 -10.28 -6.73
CA ILE A 305 21.62 -10.66 -7.12
C ILE A 305 20.99 -11.37 -5.92
N VAL A 306 20.05 -10.70 -5.24
CA VAL A 306 19.35 -11.32 -4.12
C VAL A 306 18.37 -12.34 -4.67
N ILE A 307 18.72 -13.63 -4.56
CA ILE A 307 17.87 -14.74 -4.96
C ILE A 307 16.91 -15.06 -3.83
N HIS A 308 15.63 -14.71 -4.01
CA HIS A 308 14.56 -15.23 -3.14
C HIS A 308 14.11 -16.59 -3.67
N TYR A 309 14.60 -17.65 -3.02
CA TYR A 309 14.06 -18.98 -3.24
C TYR A 309 12.69 -19.14 -2.56
N ASN A 310 11.74 -19.80 -3.23
CA ASN A 310 10.47 -20.21 -2.65
C ASN A 310 10.62 -21.42 -1.70
N TRP A 311 11.58 -21.40 -0.77
CA TRP A 311 11.67 -22.45 0.25
C TRP A 311 10.49 -22.44 1.24
N LEU A 312 9.60 -21.44 1.15
CA LEU A 312 8.42 -21.32 1.99
C LEU A 312 7.10 -21.72 1.31
N SER A 313 7.06 -22.21 0.06
CA SER A 313 5.76 -22.64 -0.52
C SER A 313 5.29 -24.01 -0.03
N SER A 314 6.17 -24.84 0.54
CA SER A 314 5.82 -26.19 0.99
C SER A 314 5.61 -26.31 2.52
N CYS A 315 5.95 -25.28 3.30
CA CYS A 315 5.67 -25.21 4.74
C CYS A 315 4.51 -24.26 5.12
N ASN A 316 3.89 -23.58 4.14
CA ASN A 316 2.94 -22.49 4.38
C ASN A 316 1.46 -22.89 4.52
N LYS A 317 1.14 -24.17 4.78
CA LYS A 317 -0.22 -24.54 5.21
C LYS A 317 -0.38 -24.70 6.72
N TYR A 318 0.72 -24.77 7.48
CA TYR A 318 0.67 -24.95 8.94
C TYR A 318 1.60 -24.01 9.74
N PHE A 319 2.41 -23.19 9.06
CA PHE A 319 3.20 -22.13 9.67
C PHE A 319 2.68 -20.76 9.20
N CYS A 320 1.38 -20.53 9.36
CA CYS A 320 0.85 -19.16 9.34
C CYS A 320 1.55 -18.40 10.46
N TRP A 321 2.16 -17.27 10.09
CA TRP A 321 2.69 -16.29 11.03
C TRP A 321 1.58 -15.87 12.01
N GLN A 322 1.56 -16.45 13.21
CA GLN A 322 0.87 -15.87 14.38
C GLN A 322 1.67 -14.66 14.89
N ILE A 323 1.90 -13.68 14.03
CA ILE A 323 2.48 -12.41 14.45
C ILE A 323 1.50 -11.32 14.01
N VAL A 324 0.63 -10.94 14.95
CA VAL A 324 0.14 -9.56 14.98
C VAL A 324 1.39 -8.70 15.19
N HIS A 325 1.94 -8.14 14.11
CA HIS A 325 3.03 -7.17 14.24
C HIS A 325 2.40 -5.85 14.71
N LEU A 326 2.10 -5.78 16.00
CA LEU A 326 1.71 -4.57 16.70
C LEU A 326 2.97 -3.70 16.84
N THR A 327 3.30 -2.96 15.78
CA THR A 327 4.39 -1.99 15.86
C THR A 327 3.82 -0.70 16.44
N VAL A 328 3.78 -0.63 17.77
CA VAL A 328 3.45 0.57 18.53
C VAL A 328 4.72 1.43 18.56
N LEU A 329 4.88 2.34 17.61
CA LEU A 329 5.90 3.39 17.70
C LEU A 329 5.31 4.53 18.53
N ALA A 330 5.44 4.42 19.85
CA ALA A 330 5.19 5.54 20.76
C ALA A 330 6.42 6.43 20.79
N PHE A 331 6.35 7.60 20.18
CA PHE A 331 7.35 8.65 20.40
C PHE A 331 6.89 9.49 21.60
N ILE A 332 7.63 9.39 22.70
CA ILE A 332 7.55 10.32 23.83
C ILE A 332 8.56 11.44 23.52
N TYR A 333 8.07 12.66 23.29
CA TYR A 333 8.90 13.87 23.18
C TYR A 333 8.86 14.67 24.47
#